data_AF-A0A2S2Q5H7-F1
#
_entry.id   AF-A0A2S2Q5H7-F1
#
_cell.length_a   1.000
_cell.length_b   1.000
_cell.length_c   1.000
_cell.angle_alpha   90.00
_cell.angle_beta   90.00
_cell.angle_gamma   90.00
#
_symmetry.space_group_name_H-M   'P 1'
#
loop_
_entity.id
_entity.type
_entity.pdbx_description
1 polymer ?
#
loop_
_entity_poly.entity_id
_entity_poly.type
_entity_poly.pdbx_seq_one_letter_code
_entity_poly.pdbx_strand_id
1 'polypeptide(L)'
;MEKDELQKYCKDLHLVLSDGDLNDLKGFDLYSELLIFRMMINDNTTPLKALSILKKTNGSSPNISIALRIMLTIPVTSACAKRSFLKLKLIKTFLRNKLNQDKLQTLHLYILNKKYLTTLTTKIL
;
A
#
# COMPACT_ATOMS: atom_id res chain seq x y z
N MET A 1 -1.10 11.73 -27.48
CA MET A 1 -2.01 12.28 -26.47
C MET A 1 -2.42 13.65 -26.95
N GLU A 2 -3.71 13.82 -27.25
CA GLU A 2 -4.21 15.12 -27.67
C GLU A 2 -4.14 16.11 -26.51
N LYS A 3 -3.90 17.39 -26.81
CA LYS A 3 -3.77 18.43 -25.78
C LYS A 3 -5.04 18.56 -24.94
N ASP A 4 -6.19 18.25 -25.54
CA ASP A 4 -7.51 18.32 -24.91
C ASP A 4 -7.73 17.16 -23.93
N GLU A 5 -7.24 15.97 -24.26
CA GLU A 5 -7.25 14.82 -23.35
C GLU A 5 -6.37 15.08 -22.12
N LEU A 6 -5.18 15.66 -22.31
CA LEU A 6 -4.28 15.96 -21.19
C LEU A 6 -4.92 16.96 -20.21
N GLN A 7 -5.56 18.00 -20.75
CA GLN A 7 -6.25 18.98 -19.93
C GLN A 7 -7.41 18.36 -19.16
N LYS A 8 -8.15 17.43 -19.78
CA LYS A 8 -9.21 16.66 -19.12
C LYS A 8 -8.64 15.85 -17.95
N TYR A 9 -7.58 15.08 -18.17
CA TYR A 9 -6.96 14.29 -17.10
C TYR A 9 -6.43 15.14 -15.94
N CYS A 10 -5.86 16.31 -16.20
CA CYS A 10 -5.43 17.23 -15.14
C CYS A 10 -6.60 17.77 -14.31
N LYS A 11 -7.77 18.00 -14.94
CA LYS A 11 -9.00 18.40 -14.24
C LYS A 11 -9.57 17.25 -13.41
N ASP A 12 -9.62 16.05 -13.98
CA ASP A 12 -10.10 14.86 -13.28
C ASP A 12 -9.23 14.55 -12.05
N LEU A 13 -7.90 14.66 -12.20
CA LEU A 13 -6.96 14.48 -11.08
C LEU A 13 -7.17 15.54 -9.98
N HIS A 14 -7.38 16.81 -10.37
CA HIS A 14 -7.70 17.87 -9.43
C HIS A 14 -8.98 17.51 -8.64
N LEU A 15 -10.07 17.16 -9.33
CA LEU A 15 -11.33 16.79 -8.68
C LEU A 15 -11.21 15.60 -7.72
N VAL A 16 -10.44 14.58 -8.09
CA VAL A 16 -10.22 13.40 -7.24
C VAL A 16 -9.43 13.74 -5.97
N LEU A 17 -8.55 14.73 -6.04
CA LEU A 17 -7.69 15.16 -4.93
C LEU A 17 -8.25 16.37 -4.17
N SER A 18 -9.41 16.89 -4.58
CA SER A 18 -10.13 17.97 -3.91
C SER A 18 -11.03 17.42 -2.80
N ASP A 19 -10.90 17.95 -1.59
CA ASP A 19 -11.83 17.69 -0.48
C ASP A 19 -12.39 19.02 0.04
N GLY A 20 -13.58 19.39 -0.42
CA GLY A 20 -14.19 20.70 -0.15
C GLY A 20 -13.32 21.86 -0.65
N ASP A 21 -12.90 22.73 0.28
CA ASP A 21 -12.03 23.88 -0.02
C ASP A 21 -10.53 23.52 -0.01
N LEU A 22 -10.16 22.30 0.40
CA LEU A 22 -8.77 21.84 0.42
C LEU A 22 -8.40 21.28 -0.94
N ASN A 23 -7.54 22.04 -1.65
CA ASN A 23 -7.03 21.68 -2.95
C ASN A 23 -5.51 21.62 -2.93
N ASP A 24 -4.95 20.42 -2.87
CA ASP A 24 -3.49 20.21 -2.89
C ASP A 24 -2.87 20.55 -4.26
N LEU A 25 -3.66 20.52 -5.32
CA LEU A 25 -3.20 20.68 -6.69
C LEU A 25 -4.19 21.50 -7.50
N LYS A 26 -3.72 22.39 -8.37
CA LYS A 26 -4.58 23.12 -9.33
C LYS A 26 -4.46 22.51 -10.72
N GLY A 27 -5.56 21.95 -11.23
CA GLY A 27 -5.55 21.21 -12.51
C GLY A 27 -5.10 22.05 -13.72
N PHE A 28 -5.51 23.32 -13.79
CA PHE A 28 -5.11 24.22 -14.88
C PHE A 28 -3.62 24.59 -14.82
N ASP A 29 -3.10 24.87 -13.62
CA ASP A 29 -1.69 25.20 -13.42
C ASP A 29 -0.80 23.97 -13.69
N LEU A 30 -1.24 22.78 -13.24
CA LEU A 30 -0.57 21.51 -13.55
C LEU A 30 -0.46 21.30 -15.06
N TYR A 31 -1.56 21.51 -15.81
CA TYR A 31 -1.55 21.38 -17.26
C TYR A 31 -0.52 22.32 -17.91
N SER A 32 -0.51 23.58 -17.48
CA SER A 32 0.40 24.60 -18.00
C SER A 32 1.86 24.28 -17.68
N GLU A 33 2.15 23.87 -16.45
CA GLU A 33 3.48 23.42 -16.03
C GLU A 33 3.94 22.20 -16.83
N LEU A 34 3.06 21.22 -17.10
CA LEU A 34 3.40 20.02 -17.87
C LEU A 34 3.74 20.35 -19.33
N LEU A 35 3.06 21.33 -19.94
CA LEU A 35 3.40 21.80 -21.28
C LEU A 35 4.79 22.43 -21.31
N ILE A 36 5.10 23.29 -20.34
CA ILE A 36 6.40 23.96 -20.22
C ILE A 36 7.50 22.91 -19.97
N PHE A 37 7.24 21.96 -19.07
CA PHE A 37 8.17 20.88 -18.75
C PHE A 37 8.45 19.99 -19.96
N ARG A 38 7.43 19.70 -20.77
CA ARG A 38 7.61 18.97 -22.04
C ARG A 38 8.48 19.74 -23.03
N MET A 39 8.41 21.06 -23.07
CA MET A 39 9.29 21.88 -23.91
C MET A 39 10.75 21.89 -23.42
N MET A 40 10.98 21.68 -22.12
CA MET A 40 12.34 21.57 -21.55
C MET A 40 12.98 20.19 -21.73
N ILE A 41 12.20 19.18 -22.10
CA ILE A 41 12.63 17.78 -22.14
C ILE A 41 12.73 17.28 -23.58
N ASN A 42 13.82 16.58 -23.87
CA ASN A 42 14.04 15.89 -25.12
C ASN A 42 13.43 14.47 -25.04
N ASP A 43 12.94 13.95 -26.18
CA ASP A 43 12.27 12.64 -26.25
C ASP A 43 13.14 11.45 -25.78
N ASN A 44 14.47 11.60 -25.81
CA ASN A 44 15.43 10.56 -25.42
C ASN A 44 15.88 10.63 -23.93
N THR A 45 15.20 11.42 -23.10
CA THR A 45 15.59 11.55 -21.69
C THR A 45 15.09 10.39 -20.85
N THR A 46 15.94 9.88 -19.97
CA THR A 46 15.51 8.89 -18.97
C THR A 46 14.68 9.58 -17.88
N PRO A 47 13.70 8.89 -17.25
CA PRO A 47 12.89 9.46 -16.18
C PRO A 47 13.71 10.07 -15.02
N LEU A 48 14.87 9.47 -14.70
CA LEU A 48 15.80 10.00 -13.71
C LEU A 48 16.45 11.32 -14.13
N LYS A 49 16.80 11.46 -15.41
CA LYS A 49 17.31 12.73 -15.96
C LYS A 49 16.21 13.78 -15.96
N ALA A 50 14.98 13.44 -16.37
CA ALA A 50 13.83 14.34 -16.31
C ALA A 50 13.57 14.83 -14.88
N LEU A 51 13.63 13.94 -13.88
CA LEU A 51 13.49 14.31 -12.47
C LEU A 51 14.65 15.21 -12.00
N SER A 52 15.88 14.97 -12.49
CA SER A 52 17.02 15.83 -12.16
C SER A 52 16.87 17.25 -12.73
N ILE A 53 16.25 17.39 -13.92
CA ILE A 53 15.94 18.69 -14.53
C ILE A 53 14.88 19.39 -13.68
N LEU A 54 13.80 18.69 -13.32
CA LEU A 54 12.76 19.22 -12.45
C LEU A 54 13.31 19.69 -11.10
N LYS A 55 14.27 18.94 -10.53
CA LYS A 55 14.97 19.31 -9.30
C LYS A 55 15.85 20.55 -9.49
N LYS A 56 16.54 20.68 -10.64
CA LYS A 56 17.35 21.88 -10.93
C LYS A 56 16.48 23.13 -11.09
N THR A 57 15.26 22.98 -11.61
CA THR A 57 14.30 24.07 -11.77
C THR A 57 13.61 24.48 -10.46
N ASN A 58 14.07 23.98 -9.29
CA ASN A 58 13.67 24.33 -7.91
C ASN A 58 12.52 25.36 -7.80
N GLY A 59 11.28 24.88 -7.82
CA GLY A 59 10.09 25.70 -7.55
C GLY A 59 9.39 26.32 -8.76
N SER A 60 9.91 26.17 -9.98
CA SER A 60 9.24 26.65 -11.21
C SER A 60 7.98 25.85 -11.56
N SER A 61 7.80 24.67 -10.97
CA SER A 61 6.64 23.80 -11.22
C SER A 61 6.17 23.11 -9.93
N PRO A 62 5.54 23.87 -9.00
CA PRO A 62 5.08 23.33 -7.72
C PRO A 62 4.00 22.26 -7.88
N ASN A 63 3.07 22.40 -8.84
CA ASN A 63 1.99 21.44 -9.03
C ASN A 63 2.51 20.09 -9.53
N ILE A 64 3.49 20.08 -10.45
CA ILE A 64 4.15 18.83 -10.89
C ILE A 64 4.84 18.14 -9.70
N SER A 65 5.55 18.89 -8.87
CA SER A 65 6.24 18.34 -7.69
C SER A 65 5.27 17.69 -6.70
N ILE A 66 4.13 18.35 -6.44
CA ILE A 66 3.07 17.83 -5.57
C ILE A 66 2.45 16.57 -6.20
N ALA A 67 2.11 16.59 -7.49
CA ALA A 67 1.56 15.43 -8.20
C ALA A 67 2.48 14.20 -8.10
N LEU A 68 3.78 14.40 -8.34
CA LEU A 68 4.79 13.33 -8.25
C LEU A 68 4.91 12.78 -6.82
N ARG A 69 4.88 13.65 -5.81
CA ARG A 69 4.90 13.22 -4.41
C ARG A 69 3.67 12.36 -4.08
N ILE A 70 2.47 12.82 -4.44
CA ILE A 70 1.22 12.08 -4.20
C ILE A 70 1.27 10.71 -4.89
N MET A 71 1.65 10.70 -6.17
CA MET A 71 1.74 9.49 -6.99
C MET A 71 2.74 8.48 -6.43
N LEU A 72 3.85 8.92 -5.81
CA LEU A 72 4.82 8.05 -5.17
C LEU A 72 4.39 7.61 -3.77
N THR A 73 3.71 8.48 -3.01
CA THR A 73 3.28 8.18 -1.64
C THR A 73 2.15 7.15 -1.60
N ILE A 74 1.15 7.21 -2.49
CA ILE A 74 0.02 6.26 -2.53
C ILE A 74 0.47 4.79 -2.60
N PRO A 75 1.28 4.36 -3.58
CA PRO A 75 1.72 2.96 -3.69
C PRO A 75 2.65 2.57 -2.54
N VAL A 76 3.51 3.48 -2.06
CA VAL A 76 4.42 3.21 -0.93
C VAL A 76 3.64 2.97 0.36
N THR A 77 2.64 3.82 0.66
CA THR A 77 1.77 3.66 1.83
C THR A 77 0.94 2.39 1.73
N SER A 78 0.35 2.10 0.57
CA SER A 78 -0.41 0.86 0.33
C SER A 78 0.46 -0.39 0.53
N ALA A 79 1.68 -0.40 -0.02
CA ALA A 79 2.62 -1.51 0.15
C ALA A 79 3.06 -1.67 1.61
N CYS A 80 3.33 -0.56 2.31
CA CYS A 80 3.69 -0.57 3.72
C CYS A 80 2.56 -1.12 4.59
N ALA A 81 1.32 -0.63 4.38
CA ALA A 81 0.13 -1.12 5.07
C ALA A 81 -0.06 -2.62 4.81
N LYS A 82 0.00 -3.07 3.54
CA LYS A 82 -0.11 -4.49 3.17
C LYS A 82 0.94 -5.35 3.86
N ARG A 83 2.19 -4.90 3.92
CA ARG A 83 3.28 -5.59 4.62
C ARG A 83 3.00 -5.71 6.13
N SER A 84 2.52 -4.64 6.77
CA SER A 84 2.18 -4.62 8.19
C SER A 84 1.00 -5.54 8.51
N PHE A 85 -0.07 -5.52 7.72
CA PHE A 85 -1.21 -6.42 7.89
C PHE A 85 -0.83 -7.89 7.64
N LEU A 86 0.06 -8.16 6.70
CA LEU A 86 0.56 -9.52 6.45
C LEU A 86 1.32 -10.05 7.67
N LYS A 87 2.18 -9.23 8.30
CA LYS A 87 2.84 -9.60 9.56
C LYS A 87 1.84 -9.89 10.67
N LEU A 88 0.82 -9.06 10.83
CA LEU A 88 -0.24 -9.29 11.83
C LEU A 88 -1.01 -10.60 11.55
N LYS A 89 -1.32 -10.87 10.27
CA LYS A 89 -1.97 -12.12 9.85
C LYS A 89 -1.12 -13.34 10.22
N LEU A 90 0.19 -13.28 10.01
CA LEU A 90 1.12 -14.36 10.41
C LEU A 90 1.10 -14.59 11.93
N ILE A 91 1.20 -13.53 12.74
CA ILE A 91 1.18 -13.63 14.21
C ILE A 91 -0.14 -14.22 14.70
N LYS A 92 -1.28 -13.71 14.20
CA LYS A 92 -2.61 -14.22 14.57
C LYS A 92 -2.77 -15.70 14.22
N THR A 93 -2.30 -16.10 13.04
CA THR A 93 -2.39 -17.49 12.57
C THR A 93 -1.52 -18.40 13.43
N PHE A 94 -0.29 -17.99 13.74
CA PHE A 94 0.61 -18.72 14.62
C PHE A 94 0.00 -18.95 16.01
N LEU A 95 -0.52 -17.89 16.64
CA LEU A 95 -1.12 -17.98 17.97
C LEU A 95 -2.36 -18.88 17.98
N ARG A 96 -3.24 -18.75 16.98
CA ARG A 96 -4.43 -19.59 16.85
C ARG A 96 -4.06 -21.07 16.67
N ASN A 97 -3.05 -21.34 15.84
CA ASN A 97 -2.57 -22.70 15.62
C ASN A 97 -1.97 -23.28 16.90
N LYS A 98 -1.13 -22.53 17.62
CA LYS A 98 -0.53 -22.97 18.88
C LYS A 98 -1.60 -23.30 19.92
N LEU A 99 -2.55 -22.40 20.17
CA LEU A 99 -3.65 -22.65 21.10
C LEU A 99 -4.50 -23.87 20.73
N ASN A 100 -4.77 -24.08 19.44
CA ASN A 100 -5.49 -25.26 18.97
C ASN A 100 -4.70 -26.54 19.20
N GLN A 101 -3.39 -26.53 18.93
CA GLN A 101 -2.50 -27.66 19.17
C GLN A 101 -2.42 -27.99 20.68
N ASP A 102 -2.23 -27.00 21.55
CA ASP A 102 -2.16 -27.18 23.01
C ASP A 102 -3.46 -27.81 23.57
N LYS A 103 -4.62 -27.35 23.09
CA LYS A 103 -5.92 -27.91 23.46
C LYS A 103 -6.07 -29.36 22.98
N LEU A 104 -5.70 -29.63 21.73
CA LEU A 104 -5.80 -30.96 21.14
C LEU A 104 -4.87 -31.95 21.84
N GLN A 105 -3.65 -31.53 22.16
CA GLN A 105 -2.68 -32.33 22.92
C GLN A 105 -3.21 -32.65 24.33
N THR A 106 -3.77 -31.67 25.02
CA THR A 106 -4.35 -31.86 26.36
C THR A 106 -5.53 -32.84 26.32
N LEU A 107 -6.42 -32.71 25.34
CA LEU A 107 -7.56 -33.62 25.16
C LEU A 107 -7.09 -35.04 24.84
N HIS A 108 -6.08 -35.18 23.98
CA HIS A 108 -5.50 -36.48 23.65
C HIS A 108 -4.94 -37.18 24.90
N LEU A 109 -4.17 -36.46 25.72
CA LEU A 109 -3.64 -36.97 26.98
C LEU A 109 -4.76 -37.39 27.95
N TYR A 110 -5.81 -36.58 28.07
CA TYR A 110 -6.97 -36.92 28.90
C TYR A 110 -7.65 -38.22 28.45
N ILE A 111 -7.91 -38.35 27.14
CA ILE A 111 -8.53 -39.55 26.56
C ILE A 111 -7.66 -40.79 26.79
N LEU A 112 -6.34 -40.66 26.60
CA LEU A 112 -5.40 -41.75 26.82
C LEU A 112 -5.41 -42.21 28.29
N ASN A 113 -5.31 -41.27 29.23
CA ASN A 113 -5.35 -41.57 30.67
C ASN A 113 -6.67 -42.23 31.06
N LYS A 114 -7.80 -41.71 30.57
CA LYS A 114 -9.13 -42.30 30.82
C LYS A 114 -9.21 -43.74 30.32
N LYS A 115 -8.74 -44.01 29.10
CA LYS A 115 -8.71 -45.37 28.51
C LYS A 115 -7.84 -46.33 29.32
N TYR A 116 -6.71 -45.86 29.82
CA TYR A 116 -5.83 -46.67 30.67
C TYR A 116 -6.50 -47.05 31.99
N LEU A 117 -7.13 -46.08 32.66
CA LEU A 117 -7.87 -46.32 33.92
C LEU A 117 -9.02 -47.31 33.73
N THR A 118 -9.82 -47.18 32.66
CA THR A 118 -10.91 -48.12 32.38
C THR A 118 -10.39 -49.54 32.14
N THR A 119 -9.25 -49.68 31.47
CA THR A 119 -8.64 -50.99 31.20
C THR A 119 -8.15 -51.66 32.48
N LEU A 120 -7.59 -50.89 33.41
CA LEU A 120 -7.18 -51.41 34.73
C LEU A 120 -8.40 -51.84 35.55
N THR A 121 -9.45 -51.03 35.61
CA THR A 121 -10.68 -51.39 36.35
C THR A 121 -11.34 -52.65 35.81
N THR A 122 -11.31 -52.88 34.50
CA THR A 122 -11.84 -54.12 33.88
C THR A 122 -10.95 -55.34 34.03
N LYS A 123 -9.66 -55.16 34.38
CA LYS A 123 -8.74 -56.29 34.62
C LYS A 123 -8.68 -56.72 36.09
N ILE A 124 -9.15 -55.86 36.99
CA ILE A 124 -9.16 -56.10 38.45
C ILE A 124 -10.50 -56.72 38.89
N LEU A 125 -11.57 -56.56 38.10
CA LEU A 125 -12.82 -57.33 38.19
C LEU A 125 -12.72 -58.62 37.36
#